data_AF-A0A958AU96-F1
#
_entry.id   AF-A0A958AU96-F1
#
_cell.length_a   1.000
_cell.length_b   1.000
_cell.length_c   1.000
_cell.angle_alpha   90.00
_cell.angle_beta   90.00
_cell.angle_gamma   90.00
#
_symmetry.space_group_name_H-M   'P 1'
#
loop_
_entity.id
_entity.type
_entity.pdbx_description
1 polymer ?
#
loop_
_entity_poly.entity_id
_entity_poly.type
_entity_poly.pdbx_seq_one_letter_code
_entity_poly.pdbx_strand_id
1 'polypeptide(L)'
;MANKALIVVDFQNDFCPNGALAVPEGDQILDTVNDLVEEFTERGDIVIYTKDFHPENHVSFADNHPDGIWPPHCVQGTTGAEFFPELTLKGPTFLKGFVTEQDSYSGFGGHVEADVDS
;
A
#
# COMPACT_ATOMS: atom_id res chain seq x y z
N MET A 1 17.01 0.57 -24.82
CA MET A 1 16.70 -0.30 -23.67
C MET A 1 15.23 -0.07 -23.33
N ALA A 2 14.44 -1.13 -23.15
CA ALA A 2 13.09 -0.98 -22.65
C ALA A 2 13.19 -0.97 -21.12
N ASN A 3 12.94 0.19 -20.51
CA ASN A 3 12.91 0.32 -19.06
C ASN A 3 11.57 -0.27 -18.59
N LYS A 4 11.61 -1.37 -17.83
CA LYS A 4 10.40 -1.90 -17.20
C LYS A 4 10.28 -1.33 -15.79
N ALA A 5 9.06 -1.41 -15.26
CA ALA A 5 8.78 -1.08 -13.87
C ALA A 5 7.95 -2.19 -13.23
N LEU A 6 8.28 -2.53 -11.99
CA LEU A 6 7.46 -3.33 -11.09
C LEU A 6 6.78 -2.37 -10.11
N ILE A 7 5.46 -2.50 -9.96
CA ILE A 7 4.70 -1.76 -8.93
C ILE A 7 4.14 -2.81 -7.97
N VAL A 8 4.61 -2.79 -6.73
CA VAL A 8 4.09 -3.62 -5.63
C VAL A 8 2.97 -2.84 -4.97
N VAL A 9 1.75 -3.30 -5.14
CA VAL A 9 0.55 -2.58 -4.72
C VAL A 9 0.12 -3.05 -3.34
N ASP A 10 0.13 -2.13 -2.37
CA ASP A 10 -0.55 -2.23 -1.08
C ASP A 10 -0.26 -3.52 -0.30
N PHE A 11 1.00 -3.95 -0.28
CA PHE A 11 1.43 -5.15 0.44
C PHE A 11 1.61 -4.84 1.94
N GLN A 12 0.50 -4.46 2.58
CA GLN A 12 0.43 -3.97 3.97
C GLN A 12 -0.15 -4.99 4.92
N ASN A 13 0.12 -4.82 6.22
CA ASN A 13 -0.36 -5.70 7.27
C ASN A 13 -1.88 -5.87 7.28
N ASP A 14 -2.63 -4.78 7.10
CA ASP A 14 -4.10 -4.85 7.13
C ASP A 14 -4.70 -5.66 5.98
N PHE A 15 -3.97 -5.83 4.88
CA PHE A 15 -4.38 -6.65 3.74
C PHE A 15 -3.86 -8.09 3.81
N CYS A 16 -3.01 -8.41 4.80
CA CYS A 16 -2.51 -9.78 5.04
C CYS A 16 -3.35 -10.49 6.13
N PRO A 17 -3.21 -11.81 6.32
CA PRO A 17 -3.96 -12.53 7.36
C PRO A 17 -3.79 -11.91 8.75
N ASN A 18 -4.90 -11.85 9.50
CA ASN A 18 -5.05 -11.16 10.79
C ASN A 18 -5.08 -9.63 10.71
N GLY A 19 -5.00 -9.04 9.52
CA GLY A 19 -5.23 -7.62 9.26
C GLY A 19 -6.70 -7.21 9.31
N ALA A 20 -6.96 -5.89 9.43
CA ALA A 20 -8.31 -5.35 9.52
C ALA A 20 -9.17 -5.56 8.25
N LEU A 21 -8.53 -5.65 7.08
CA LEU A 21 -9.17 -5.91 5.79
C LEU A 21 -8.43 -7.03 5.04
N ALA A 22 -8.20 -8.14 5.73
CA ALA A 22 -7.36 -9.23 5.25
C ALA A 22 -7.86 -9.81 3.91
N VAL A 23 -6.94 -9.91 2.95
CA VAL A 23 -7.10 -10.73 1.75
C VAL A 23 -6.79 -12.18 2.13
N PRO A 24 -7.69 -13.14 1.85
CA PRO A 24 -7.42 -14.55 2.12
C PRO A 24 -6.11 -15.00 1.46
N GLU A 25 -5.20 -15.57 2.25
CA GLU A 25 -3.92 -16.09 1.79
C GLU A 25 -3.01 -15.04 1.11
N GLY A 26 -3.26 -13.74 1.36
CA GLY A 26 -2.52 -12.64 0.72
C GLY A 26 -1.01 -12.63 1.00
N ASP A 27 -0.59 -13.23 2.10
CA ASP A 27 0.82 -13.40 2.49
C ASP A 27 1.54 -14.51 1.69
N GLN A 28 0.83 -15.46 1.10
CA GLN A 28 1.45 -16.60 0.40
C GLN A 28 2.21 -16.21 -0.87
N ILE A 29 1.97 -15.01 -1.41
CA ILE A 29 2.69 -14.48 -2.58
C ILE A 29 3.97 -13.74 -2.21
N LEU A 30 4.31 -13.60 -0.91
CA LEU A 30 5.46 -12.83 -0.42
C LEU A 30 6.76 -13.22 -1.12
N ASP A 31 7.08 -14.52 -1.15
CA ASP A 31 8.32 -15.02 -1.76
C ASP A 31 8.39 -14.65 -3.25
N THR A 32 7.27 -14.79 -3.97
CA THR A 32 7.19 -14.42 -5.39
C THR A 32 7.36 -12.92 -5.60
N VAL A 33 6.77 -12.09 -4.73
CA VAL A 33 6.93 -10.63 -4.81
C VAL A 33 8.39 -10.25 -4.55
N ASN A 34 9.01 -10.82 -3.52
CA ASN A 34 10.41 -10.57 -3.18
C ASN A 34 11.36 -10.99 -4.31
N ASP A 35 11.15 -12.17 -4.90
CA ASP A 35 11.93 -12.65 -6.06
C ASP A 35 11.83 -11.69 -7.25
N LEU A 36 10.65 -11.15 -7.55
CA LEU A 36 10.45 -10.18 -8.63
C LEU A 36 11.11 -8.83 -8.33
N VAL A 37 11.06 -8.37 -7.07
CA VAL A 37 11.75 -7.16 -6.64
C VAL A 37 13.26 -7.30 -6.84
N GLU A 38 13.83 -8.45 -6.48
CA GLU A 38 15.24 -8.75 -6.70
C GLU A 38 15.57 -8.78 -8.20
N GLU A 39 14.81 -9.53 -9.01
CA GLU A 39 15.04 -9.64 -10.45
C GLU A 39 15.03 -8.26 -11.15
N PHE A 40 14.04 -7.42 -10.85
CA PHE A 40 13.94 -6.08 -11.45
C PHE A 40 15.11 -5.20 -11.01
N THR A 41 15.47 -5.26 -9.73
CA THR A 41 16.59 -4.46 -9.21
C THR A 41 17.92 -4.88 -9.81
N GLU A 42 18.19 -6.19 -9.92
CA GLU A 42 19.42 -6.73 -10.52
C GLU A 42 19.54 -6.39 -12.01
N ARG A 43 18.42 -6.30 -12.72
CA ARG A 43 18.37 -5.88 -14.13
C ARG A 43 18.52 -4.37 -14.33
N GLY A 44 18.52 -3.59 -13.24
CA GLY A 44 18.53 -2.12 -13.28
C GLY A 44 17.20 -1.50 -13.73
N ASP A 45 16.10 -2.27 -13.64
CA ASP A 45 14.74 -1.77 -13.86
C ASP A 45 14.22 -1.06 -12.59
N ILE A 46 13.07 -0.40 -12.71
CA ILE A 46 12.47 0.38 -11.61
C ILE A 46 11.56 -0.52 -10.76
N VAL A 47 11.61 -0.35 -9.45
CA VAL A 47 10.62 -0.91 -8.50
C VAL A 47 9.96 0.24 -7.75
N ILE A 48 8.64 0.21 -7.61
CA ILE A 48 7.81 1.20 -6.90
C ILE A 48 6.86 0.46 -5.98
N TYR A 49 6.53 1.07 -4.84
CA TYR A 49 5.54 0.56 -3.90
C TYR A 49 4.39 1.56 -3.77
N THR A 50 3.17 1.07 -3.59
CA THR A 50 2.03 1.90 -3.18
C THR A 50 1.55 1.48 -1.81
N LYS A 51 0.94 2.43 -1.09
CA LYS A 51 0.47 2.21 0.27
C LYS A 51 -0.81 3.03 0.50
N ASP A 52 -1.89 2.36 0.91
CA ASP A 52 -3.02 3.06 1.52
C ASP A 52 -2.57 3.69 2.84
N PHE A 53 -2.95 4.94 3.02
CA PHE A 53 -2.47 5.75 4.14
C PHE A 53 -3.58 6.66 4.65
N HIS A 54 -4.64 6.06 5.18
CA HIS A 54 -5.89 6.73 5.48
C HIS A 54 -5.87 7.49 6.82
N PRO A 55 -6.43 8.71 6.89
CA PRO A 55 -6.74 9.33 8.18
C PRO A 55 -7.79 8.50 8.94
N GLU A 56 -7.81 8.59 10.28
CA GLU A 56 -8.71 7.80 11.13
C GLU A 56 -10.20 7.96 10.78
N ASN A 57 -10.59 9.13 10.27
CA ASN A 57 -11.96 9.48 9.90
C ASN A 57 -12.28 9.39 8.39
N HIS A 58 -11.46 8.66 7.61
CA HIS A 58 -11.56 8.60 6.14
C HIS A 58 -12.95 8.19 5.63
N VAL A 59 -13.36 8.78 4.49
CA VAL A 59 -14.69 8.65 3.87
C VAL A 59 -15.07 7.22 3.51
N SER A 60 -14.08 6.36 3.23
CA SER A 60 -14.33 4.97 2.86
C SER A 60 -14.71 4.08 4.04
N PHE A 61 -14.53 4.53 5.29
CA PHE A 61 -14.77 3.74 6.48
C PHE A 61 -16.24 3.77 6.90
N ALA A 62 -16.87 2.60 6.97
CA ALA A 62 -18.27 2.42 7.35
C ALA A 62 -18.58 2.89 8.79
N ASP A 63 -17.57 2.88 9.67
CA ASP A 63 -17.68 3.36 11.05
C ASP A 63 -17.87 4.88 11.13
N ASN A 64 -17.32 5.61 10.15
CA ASN A 64 -17.32 7.07 10.13
C ASN A 64 -18.42 7.65 9.23
N HIS A 65 -18.77 6.94 8.15
CA HIS A 65 -19.65 7.45 7.10
C HIS A 65 -20.70 6.41 6.67
N PRO A 66 -21.98 6.80 6.50
CA PRO A 66 -23.03 5.90 6.04
C PRO A 66 -22.77 5.27 4.67
N ASP A 67 -22.02 5.97 3.81
CA ASP A 67 -21.64 5.53 2.46
C ASP A 67 -20.28 4.81 2.43
N GLY A 68 -19.59 4.73 3.57
CA GLY A 68 -18.37 3.96 3.71
C GLY A 68 -18.66 2.46 3.61
N ILE A 69 -17.79 1.72 2.92
CA ILE A 69 -18.00 0.29 2.62
C ILE A 69 -16.93 -0.62 3.23
N TRP A 70 -15.86 -0.05 3.78
CA TRP A 70 -14.75 -0.79 4.37
C TRP A 70 -14.69 -0.60 5.88
N PRO A 71 -14.19 -1.57 6.65
CA PRO A 71 -13.78 -1.31 8.03
C PRO A 71 -12.60 -0.31 8.03
N PRO A 72 -12.31 0.37 9.14
CA PRO A 72 -11.05 1.11 9.28
C PRO A 72 -9.85 0.20 9.01
N HIS A 73 -8.96 0.63 8.11
CA HIS A 73 -7.77 -0.11 7.70
C HIS A 73 -6.69 0.87 7.22
N CYS A 74 -5.44 0.43 7.23
CA CYS A 74 -4.28 1.19 6.76
C CYS A 74 -4.23 2.62 7.32
N VAL A 75 -4.67 2.77 8.58
CA VAL A 75 -4.78 4.06 9.25
C VAL A 75 -3.38 4.62 9.53
N GLN A 76 -3.17 5.91 9.24
CA GLN A 76 -1.90 6.60 9.44
C GLN A 76 -1.33 6.38 10.84
N GLY A 77 -0.04 6.05 10.91
CA GLY A 77 0.66 5.81 12.17
C GLY A 77 0.34 4.48 12.89
N THR A 78 -0.47 3.60 12.28
CA THR A 78 -0.77 2.27 12.84
C THR A 78 0.08 1.18 12.22
N THR A 79 0.28 0.08 12.97
CA THR A 79 0.94 -1.14 12.45
C THR A 79 0.20 -1.72 11.25
N GLY A 80 -1.13 -1.59 11.18
CA GLY A 80 -1.93 -2.05 10.05
C GLY A 80 -1.56 -1.37 8.72
N ALA A 81 -1.12 -0.11 8.79
CA ALA A 81 -0.64 0.63 7.63
C ALA A 81 0.80 0.28 7.22
N GLU A 82 1.61 -0.32 8.08
CA GLU A 82 2.98 -0.71 7.72
C GLU A 82 2.97 -1.77 6.61
N PHE A 83 4.03 -1.81 5.80
CA PHE A 83 4.26 -2.93 4.88
C PHE A 83 4.39 -4.22 5.69
N PHE A 84 4.09 -5.35 5.05
CA PHE A 84 4.33 -6.64 5.66
C PHE A 84 5.82 -6.77 6.05
N PRO A 85 6.17 -7.19 7.29
CA PRO A 85 7.53 -7.05 7.83
C PRO A 85 8.65 -7.69 7.00
N GLU A 86 8.32 -8.73 6.24
CA GLU A 86 9.28 -9.50 5.43
C GLU A 86 9.32 -9.06 3.95
N LEU A 87 8.57 -8.01 3.58
CA LEU A 87 8.60 -7.45 2.24
C LEU A 87 9.93 -6.74 1.97
N THR A 88 10.59 -7.10 0.88
CA THR A 88 11.80 -6.44 0.39
C THR A 88 11.45 -5.08 -0.19
N LEU A 89 12.13 -4.02 0.26
CA LEU A 89 11.92 -2.64 -0.21
C LEU A 89 13.17 -2.09 -0.91
N LYS A 90 13.11 -1.94 -2.24
CA LYS A 90 14.22 -1.43 -3.08
C LYS A 90 13.86 -0.23 -3.95
N GLY A 91 12.80 0.49 -3.59
CA GLY A 91 12.26 1.59 -4.39
C GLY A 91 11.45 2.58 -3.56
N PRO A 92 10.99 3.69 -4.18
CA PRO A 92 10.16 4.67 -3.51
C PRO A 92 8.76 4.14 -3.22
N THR A 93 8.14 4.72 -2.19
CA THR A 93 6.76 4.46 -1.79
C THR A 93 5.87 5.66 -2.14
N PHE A 94 4.71 5.38 -2.72
CA PHE A 94 3.66 6.35 -3.02
C PHE A 94 2.46 6.10 -2.12
N LEU A 95 2.13 7.10 -1.31
CA LEU A 95 0.99 7.10 -0.40
C LEU A 95 -0.27 7.52 -1.16
N LYS A 96 -1.38 6.82 -0.94
CA LYS A 96 -2.70 7.15 -1.51
C LYS A 96 -3.78 7.10 -0.41
N GLY A 97 -4.94 7.68 -0.71
CA GLY A 97 -6.09 7.70 0.22
C GLY A 97 -5.87 8.53 1.49
N PHE A 98 -4.91 9.48 1.47
CA PHE A 98 -4.52 10.26 2.66
C PHE A 98 -5.39 11.50 2.92
N VAL A 99 -6.36 11.79 2.05
CA VAL A 99 -7.31 12.91 2.21
C VAL A 99 -8.62 12.37 2.74
N THR A 100 -9.10 12.88 3.88
CA THR A 100 -10.29 12.38 4.58
C THR A 100 -11.50 12.20 3.66
N GLU A 101 -11.79 13.17 2.79
CA GLU A 101 -13.01 13.20 1.97
C GLU A 101 -12.84 12.58 0.58
N GLN A 102 -11.67 11.97 0.29
CA GLN A 102 -11.37 11.44 -1.03
C GLN A 102 -10.68 10.09 -0.96
N ASP A 103 -11.41 9.07 -1.42
CA ASP A 103 -10.87 7.73 -1.61
C ASP A 103 -9.97 7.64 -2.87
N SER A 104 -9.04 6.68 -2.87
CA SER A 104 -8.15 6.45 -4.02
C SER A 104 -7.71 4.98 -4.12
N TYR A 105 -8.35 4.25 -5.04
CA TYR A 105 -7.93 2.88 -5.38
C TYR A 105 -6.62 2.84 -6.18
N SER A 106 -6.39 3.83 -7.05
CA SER A 106 -5.27 3.82 -7.98
C SER A 106 -4.00 4.42 -7.38
N GLY A 107 -2.89 3.69 -7.49
CA GLY A 107 -1.56 4.20 -7.14
C GLY A 107 -1.08 5.39 -7.97
N PHE A 108 -1.68 5.65 -9.14
CA PHE A 108 -1.31 6.79 -9.99
C PHE A 108 -1.71 8.16 -9.42
N GLY A 109 -2.65 8.19 -8.46
CA GLY A 109 -2.98 9.39 -7.69
C GLY A 109 -2.15 9.55 -6.42
N GLY A 110 -1.18 8.64 -6.18
CA GLY A 110 -0.37 8.66 -4.98
C GLY A 110 0.74 9.72 -5.01
N HIS A 111 1.20 10.10 -3.83
CA HIS A 111 2.28 11.07 -3.62
C HIS A 111 3.44 10.43 -2.85
N VAL A 112 4.67 10.86 -3.11
CA VAL A 112 5.83 10.34 -2.38
C VAL A 112 5.75 10.81 -0.93
N GLU A 113 6.16 9.96 0.02
CA GLU A 113 6.08 10.23 1.47
C GLU A 113 6.65 11.60 1.90
N ALA A 114 7.64 12.14 1.18
CA ALA A 114 8.21 13.47 1.45
C ALA A 114 7.25 14.65 1.18
N ASP A 115 6.15 14.45 0.44
CA ASP A 115 5.22 15.48 0.00
C ASP A 115 3.93 15.55 0.85
N VAL A 116 3.77 14.70 1.86
CA VAL A 116 2.48 14.53 2.59
C VAL A 116 2.37 15.44 3.83
N ASP A 117 3.41 16.24 4.11
CA ASP A 117 3.48 17.22 5.23
C ASP A 117 3.35 18.69 4.78
N SER A 118 2.87 18.96 3.55
CA SER A 118 2.73 20.34 3.01
C SER A 118 1.32 20.91 3.08
#